data_AF-A0A7C6WMM9-F1
#
_entry.id   AF-A0A7C6WMM9-F1
#
_cell.length_a   1.000
_cell.length_b   1.000
_cell.length_c   1.000
_cell.angle_alpha   90.00
_cell.angle_beta   90.00
_cell.angle_gamma   90.00
#
_symmetry.space_group_name_H-M   'P 1'
#
loop_
_entity.id
_entity.type
_entity.pdbx_description
1 polymer ?
#
loop_
_entity_poly.entity_id
_entity_poly.type
_entity_poly.pdbx_seq_one_letter_code
_entity_poly.pdbx_strand_id
1 'polypeptide(L)'
;MKKIFFITLLLCIVLIGCSKELTDQYVLEEKVETVPSGDSESTIRYPVITGLNDKKVEKKVNDDIDERISGFKRGLENFKEIAEMENDTIDVKYEVAYKSKEILSIKFEVISYMRSFGVEDHVLIGKNYNLKTGELLELKDILKGDYKSQLDAKIESKFSELDVELVKKFEGINEKSEFYIKDNSLVFFFSAVEYINEVGQSLEIEIPFNEISEVLKEPLAFGRDTSPELDNYNIAINDKTKPFEALFFIGENIRNVSGKDSTTMILSFEEIQEKYIGIYEEILIDSETQEKLFEVFGNTFEKDKLNELGDDDLKTLLTEIINGGYMIINLEGLFTIVQDYRVLEEYAGYLPDDIKDYIYLKANESKDLQELKIGGTLSFKQIKDRIIKYEDYIKTYPETIKEYVVSREHMHLLHSYFFGFDGMPAFDYATNKINDELLQSYKEFVSVNSNSETAKIIEGYLEVLERNNYTLCEEVEEYRKSFSSINENYF
;
A
#
# COMPACT_ATOMS: atom_id res chain seq x y z
N MET A 1 60.84 -22.92 -8.94
CA MET A 1 60.07 -21.81 -9.54
C MET A 1 58.79 -21.70 -8.71
N LYS A 2 58.68 -20.91 -7.62
CA LYS A 2 58.50 -19.44 -7.50
C LYS A 2 57.48 -18.92 -8.53
N LYS A 3 56.29 -18.39 -8.19
CA LYS A 3 55.81 -17.44 -7.13
C LYS A 3 54.37 -17.87 -6.71
N ILE A 4 53.89 -17.95 -5.46
CA ILE A 4 53.62 -17.00 -4.34
C ILE A 4 52.93 -15.69 -4.73
N PHE A 5 51.66 -15.53 -4.31
CA PHE A 5 51.07 -14.36 -3.63
C PHE A 5 49.66 -14.76 -3.13
N PHE A 6 49.49 -15.12 -1.86
CA PHE A 6 48.84 -14.30 -0.81
C PHE A 6 47.49 -13.70 -1.22
N ILE A 7 46.39 -14.38 -0.88
CA ILE A 7 45.11 -13.71 -0.58
C ILE A 7 44.90 -13.91 0.91
N THR A 8 45.26 -12.88 1.65
CA THR A 8 44.97 -12.69 3.06
C THR A 8 43.46 -12.78 3.28
N LEU A 9 43.11 -13.71 4.16
CA LEU A 9 41.95 -13.67 5.04
C LEU A 9 41.80 -12.26 5.63
N LEU A 10 41.01 -11.38 4.99
CA LEU A 10 40.50 -10.18 5.64
C LEU A 10 39.17 -10.56 6.29
N LEU A 11 39.32 -11.21 7.44
CA LEU A 11 38.31 -11.23 8.48
C LEU A 11 38.13 -9.76 8.89
N CYS A 12 37.23 -9.03 8.24
CA CYS A 12 36.66 -7.82 8.83
C CYS A 12 35.76 -8.27 9.98
N ILE A 13 36.40 -8.66 11.08
CA ILE A 13 35.87 -8.34 12.39
C ILE A 13 35.86 -6.82 12.42
N VAL A 14 34.78 -6.23 11.90
CA VAL A 14 34.31 -4.97 12.46
C VAL A 14 34.03 -5.35 13.89
N LEU A 15 34.92 -4.94 14.78
CA LEU A 15 34.59 -4.74 16.18
C LEU A 15 33.42 -3.75 16.14
N ILE A 16 32.21 -4.29 16.00
CA ILE A 16 30.99 -3.63 16.42
C ILE A 16 31.24 -3.47 17.91
N GLY A 17 31.83 -2.33 18.29
CA GLY A 17 31.60 -1.81 19.62
C GLY A 17 30.09 -1.88 19.78
N CYS A 18 29.60 -2.57 20.82
CA CYS A 18 28.19 -2.69 21.11
C CYS A 18 27.52 -1.31 21.08
N SER A 19 27.05 -0.86 19.93
CA SER A 19 26.15 0.26 19.83
C SER A 19 24.82 -0.31 20.27
N LYS A 20 24.40 0.08 21.48
CA LYS A 20 23.02 -0.14 21.97
C LYS A 20 21.99 0.69 21.21
N GLU A 21 22.35 1.22 20.05
CA GLU A 21 21.45 2.02 19.22
C GLU A 21 20.48 1.07 18.52
N LEU A 22 19.21 1.46 18.52
CA LEU A 22 18.15 0.71 17.85
C LEU A 22 18.27 0.89 16.35
N THR A 23 17.81 -0.11 15.60
CA THR A 23 17.78 -0.12 14.13
C THR A 23 16.39 -0.53 13.66
N ASP A 24 15.93 0.05 12.56
CA ASP A 24 14.75 -0.34 11.79
C ASP A 24 15.07 -1.32 10.65
N GLN A 25 16.34 -1.65 10.45
CA GLN A 25 16.84 -2.58 9.41
C GLN A 25 16.59 -4.06 9.74
N TYR A 26 15.84 -4.37 10.80
CA TYR A 26 15.40 -5.73 11.05
C TYR A 26 14.38 -6.16 9.99
N VAL A 27 14.38 -7.44 9.67
CA VAL A 27 13.52 -8.06 8.66
C VAL A 27 12.44 -8.86 9.36
N LEU A 28 11.25 -8.89 8.77
CA LEU A 28 10.17 -9.81 9.17
C LEU A 28 10.03 -10.84 8.06
N GLU A 29 10.46 -12.06 8.32
CA GLU A 29 10.35 -13.17 7.39
C GLU A 29 8.99 -13.86 7.59
N GLU A 30 8.20 -14.03 6.53
CA GLU A 30 6.95 -14.78 6.61
C GLU A 30 7.24 -16.25 6.88
N LYS A 31 6.56 -16.80 7.88
CA LYS A 31 6.44 -18.24 8.10
C LYS A 31 5.01 -18.68 7.85
N VAL A 32 4.88 -19.76 7.09
CA VAL A 32 3.60 -20.39 6.77
C VAL A 32 3.58 -21.79 7.35
N GLU A 33 2.52 -22.12 8.07
CA GLU A 33 2.27 -23.45 8.59
C GLU A 33 0.87 -23.95 8.22
N THR A 34 0.78 -25.20 7.82
CA THR A 34 -0.49 -25.87 7.50
C THR A 34 -0.84 -26.85 8.60
N VAL A 35 -2.07 -26.79 9.11
CA VAL A 35 -2.58 -27.67 10.17
C VAL A 35 -3.81 -28.44 9.65
N PRO A 36 -3.76 -29.78 9.59
CA PRO A 36 -4.92 -30.57 9.17
C PRO A 36 -6.08 -30.49 10.17
N SER A 37 -7.31 -30.38 9.66
CA SER A 37 -8.59 -30.44 10.37
C SER A 37 -9.56 -31.36 9.61
N GLY A 38 -9.60 -32.65 9.98
CA GLY A 38 -10.40 -33.64 9.27
C GLY A 38 -9.98 -33.78 7.79
N ASP A 39 -10.92 -33.54 6.88
CA ASP A 39 -10.68 -33.53 5.42
C ASP A 39 -10.26 -32.15 4.88
N SER A 40 -10.11 -31.14 5.76
CA SER A 40 -9.73 -29.77 5.43
C SER A 40 -8.38 -29.39 6.03
N GLU A 41 -7.85 -28.22 5.65
CA GLU A 41 -6.61 -27.68 6.20
C GLU A 41 -6.75 -26.20 6.59
N SER A 42 -6.06 -25.84 7.67
CA SER A 42 -5.92 -24.48 8.18
C SER A 42 -4.57 -23.92 7.76
N THR A 43 -4.53 -22.66 7.30
CA THR A 43 -3.29 -21.97 6.92
C THR A 43 -2.96 -20.87 7.91
N ILE A 44 -1.79 -20.97 8.54
CA ILE A 44 -1.34 -20.00 9.55
C ILE A 44 -0.12 -19.26 9.01
N ARG A 45 -0.28 -17.97 8.71
CA ARG A 45 0.80 -17.06 8.29
C ARG A 45 1.16 -16.12 9.43
N TYR A 46 2.45 -15.97 9.71
CA TYR A 46 2.93 -15.08 10.76
C TYR A 46 4.39 -14.65 10.54
N PRO A 47 4.81 -13.48 11.06
CA PRO A 47 6.16 -13.00 10.87
C PRO A 47 7.12 -13.56 11.91
N VAL A 48 8.38 -13.76 11.50
CA VAL A 48 9.52 -14.02 12.38
C VAL A 48 10.52 -12.89 12.23
N ILE A 49 10.88 -12.24 13.34
CA ILE A 49 11.79 -11.10 13.33
C ILE A 49 13.24 -11.58 13.32
N THR A 50 14.03 -11.05 12.39
CA THR A 50 15.47 -11.30 12.30
C THR A 50 16.23 -9.98 12.14
N GLY A 51 17.43 -9.89 12.71
CA GLY A 51 18.33 -8.74 12.50
C GLY A 51 18.19 -7.60 13.53
N LEU A 52 17.49 -7.80 14.64
CA LEU A 52 17.56 -6.84 15.75
C LEU A 52 18.94 -6.86 16.42
N ASN A 53 19.42 -5.67 16.81
CA ASN A 53 20.69 -5.49 17.51
C ASN A 53 20.72 -6.21 18.87
N ASP A 54 19.61 -6.19 19.61
CA ASP A 54 19.47 -6.95 20.86
C ASP A 54 18.80 -8.31 20.61
N LYS A 55 19.62 -9.37 20.59
CA LYS A 55 19.16 -10.75 20.39
C LYS A 55 18.26 -11.28 21.51
N LYS A 56 18.28 -10.68 22.70
CA LYS A 56 17.32 -11.05 23.75
C LYS A 56 15.94 -10.47 23.47
N VAL A 57 15.89 -9.23 22.99
CA VAL A 57 14.63 -8.61 22.53
C VAL A 57 14.08 -9.37 21.34
N GLU A 58 14.90 -9.68 20.33
CA GLU A 58 14.52 -10.49 19.17
C GLU A 58 13.86 -11.80 19.58
N LYS A 59 14.55 -12.58 20.42
CA LYS A 59 14.02 -13.84 20.91
C LYS A 59 12.70 -13.64 21.65
N LYS A 60 12.62 -12.63 22.51
CA LYS A 60 11.43 -12.39 23.32
C LYS A 60 10.20 -12.05 22.49
N VAL A 61 10.34 -11.22 21.47
CA VAL A 61 9.23 -10.88 20.57
C VAL A 61 8.80 -12.11 19.77
N ASN A 62 9.76 -12.86 19.21
CA ASN A 62 9.47 -14.10 18.48
C ASN A 62 8.79 -15.15 19.38
N ASP A 63 9.22 -15.29 20.63
CA ASP A 63 8.59 -16.21 21.60
C ASP A 63 7.12 -15.82 21.88
N ASP A 64 6.80 -14.53 21.97
CA ASP A 64 5.40 -14.06 22.18
C ASP A 64 4.53 -14.31 20.93
N ILE A 65 5.09 -14.09 19.74
CA ILE A 65 4.42 -14.42 18.47
C ILE A 65 4.18 -15.94 18.41
N ASP A 66 5.20 -16.76 18.65
CA ASP A 66 5.09 -18.22 18.63
C ASP A 66 4.10 -18.75 19.67
N GLU A 67 4.01 -18.15 20.86
CA GLU A 67 2.99 -18.51 21.86
C GLU A 67 1.58 -18.15 21.38
N ARG A 68 1.40 -17.01 20.71
CA ARG A 68 0.10 -16.62 20.12
C ARG A 68 -0.32 -17.62 19.04
N ILE A 69 0.59 -17.98 18.14
CA ILE A 69 0.37 -18.98 17.11
C ILE A 69 0.07 -20.36 17.71
N SER A 70 0.79 -20.75 18.77
CA SER A 70 0.51 -21.98 19.52
C SER A 70 -0.87 -21.95 20.19
N GLY A 71 -1.35 -20.77 20.59
CA GLY A 71 -2.72 -20.55 21.03
C GLY A 71 -3.77 -20.91 19.96
N PHE A 72 -3.59 -20.44 18.72
CA PHE A 72 -4.51 -20.76 17.63
C PHE A 72 -4.52 -22.26 17.30
N LYS A 73 -3.35 -22.90 17.26
CA LYS A 73 -3.21 -24.35 17.05
C LYS A 73 -3.90 -25.15 18.15
N ARG A 74 -3.80 -24.74 19.42
CA ARG A 74 -4.56 -25.36 20.52
C ARG A 74 -6.07 -25.23 20.32
N GLY A 75 -6.54 -24.10 19.80
CA GLY A 75 -7.94 -23.92 19.42
C GLY A 75 -8.41 -24.96 18.40
N LEU A 76 -7.62 -25.17 17.34
CA LEU A 76 -7.87 -26.20 16.33
C LEU A 76 -7.89 -27.62 16.91
N GLU A 77 -6.97 -27.96 17.81
CA GLU A 77 -6.98 -29.28 18.46
C GLU A 77 -8.26 -29.50 19.30
N ASN A 78 -8.80 -28.45 19.93
CA ASN A 78 -10.07 -28.58 20.65
C ASN A 78 -11.26 -28.84 19.72
N PHE A 79 -11.26 -28.30 18.49
CA PHE A 79 -12.31 -28.57 17.50
C PHE A 79 -12.33 -30.05 17.09
N LYS A 80 -11.17 -30.70 17.00
CA LYS A 80 -11.05 -32.14 16.70
C LYS A 80 -11.69 -33.04 17.74
N GLU A 81 -11.83 -32.58 18.98
CA GLU A 81 -12.50 -33.36 20.04
C GLU A 81 -14.03 -33.31 19.93
N ILE A 82 -14.57 -32.42 19.11
CA ILE A 82 -16.01 -32.22 18.90
C ILE A 82 -16.36 -32.73 17.51
N ALA A 83 -17.10 -33.85 17.42
CA ALA A 83 -17.41 -34.51 16.14
C ALA A 83 -18.08 -33.58 15.11
N GLU A 84 -18.88 -32.62 15.55
CA GLU A 84 -19.57 -31.66 14.64
C GLU A 84 -18.65 -30.53 14.13
N MET A 85 -17.44 -30.40 14.68
CA MET A 85 -16.46 -29.35 14.37
C MET A 85 -15.13 -29.94 13.87
N GLU A 86 -15.05 -31.25 13.62
CA GLU A 86 -13.80 -31.93 13.27
C GLU A 86 -13.16 -31.41 11.97
N ASN A 87 -13.98 -30.83 11.09
CA ASN A 87 -13.58 -30.23 9.82
C ASN A 87 -13.43 -28.70 9.88
N ASP A 88 -13.70 -28.06 11.02
CA ASP A 88 -13.59 -26.61 11.15
C ASP A 88 -12.12 -26.17 11.01
N THR A 89 -11.91 -25.07 10.30
CA THR A 89 -10.57 -24.54 9.99
C THR A 89 -10.39 -23.13 10.54
N ILE A 90 -9.14 -22.77 10.82
CA ILE A 90 -8.77 -21.41 11.21
C ILE A 90 -7.65 -20.96 10.29
N ASP A 91 -7.93 -19.96 9.48
CA ASP A 91 -6.89 -19.28 8.71
C ASP A 91 -6.39 -18.06 9.49
N VAL A 92 -5.08 -17.89 9.54
CA VAL A 92 -4.45 -16.73 10.17
C VAL A 92 -3.65 -15.98 9.13
N LYS A 93 -4.01 -14.71 8.93
CA LYS A 93 -3.24 -13.75 8.16
C LYS A 93 -2.61 -12.75 9.10
N TYR A 94 -1.57 -12.06 8.64
CA TYR A 94 -1.01 -10.95 9.38
C TYR A 94 -0.66 -9.79 8.45
N GLU A 95 -0.60 -8.60 9.04
CA GLU A 95 -0.15 -7.37 8.43
C GLU A 95 0.84 -6.70 9.38
N VAL A 96 1.98 -6.24 8.85
CA VAL A 96 2.89 -5.37 9.60
C VAL A 96 2.36 -3.94 9.49
N ALA A 97 1.51 -3.57 10.44
CA ALA A 97 0.78 -2.30 10.40
C ALA A 97 1.64 -1.08 10.78
N TYR A 98 2.71 -1.28 11.55
CA TYR A 98 3.67 -0.23 11.87
C TYR A 98 5.05 -0.80 12.14
N LYS A 99 6.09 -0.17 11.60
CA LYS A 99 7.48 -0.60 11.75
C LYS A 99 8.40 0.60 11.97
N SER A 100 9.13 0.62 13.08
CA SER A 100 10.19 1.58 13.33
C SER A 100 11.30 0.94 14.16
N LYS A 101 12.40 1.66 14.39
CA LYS A 101 13.48 1.20 15.27
C LYS A 101 13.03 0.98 16.73
N GLU A 102 11.91 1.58 17.16
CA GLU A 102 11.44 1.53 18.56
C GLU A 102 10.16 0.72 18.74
N ILE A 103 9.31 0.64 17.73
CA ILE A 103 7.99 0.01 17.83
C ILE A 103 7.73 -0.86 16.60
N LEU A 104 7.17 -2.03 16.85
CA LEU A 104 6.59 -2.90 15.84
C LEU A 104 5.13 -3.17 16.18
N SER A 105 4.21 -2.95 15.25
CA SER A 105 2.82 -3.33 15.38
C SER A 105 2.45 -4.36 14.31
N ILE A 106 1.86 -5.46 14.75
CA ILE A 106 1.37 -6.54 13.89
C ILE A 106 -0.13 -6.69 14.14
N LYS A 107 -0.90 -6.67 13.06
CA LYS A 107 -2.32 -7.04 13.06
C LYS A 107 -2.42 -8.48 12.61
N PHE A 108 -3.06 -9.33 13.39
CA PHE A 108 -3.47 -10.67 12.97
C PHE A 108 -4.97 -10.65 12.64
N GLU A 109 -5.33 -11.26 11.52
CA GLU A 109 -6.71 -11.60 11.19
C GLU A 109 -6.88 -13.11 11.32
N VAL A 110 -7.78 -13.53 12.19
CA VAL A 110 -8.10 -14.93 12.46
C VAL A 110 -9.48 -15.20 11.89
N ILE A 111 -9.53 -16.01 10.84
CA ILE A 111 -10.74 -16.38 10.12
C ILE A 111 -11.11 -17.81 10.53
N SER A 112 -12.18 -17.95 11.31
CA SER A 112 -12.68 -19.23 11.79
C SER A 112 -13.82 -19.71 10.91
N TYR A 113 -13.63 -20.82 10.21
CA TYR A 113 -14.61 -21.44 9.34
C TYR A 113 -15.37 -22.54 10.08
N MET A 114 -16.63 -22.27 10.42
CA MET A 114 -17.55 -23.26 10.98
C MET A 114 -18.23 -24.02 9.83
N ARG A 115 -17.56 -25.05 9.32
CA ARG A 115 -17.92 -25.71 8.06
C ARG A 115 -19.27 -26.40 8.10
N SER A 116 -19.60 -27.00 9.24
CA SER A 116 -20.89 -27.65 9.46
C SER A 116 -22.08 -26.68 9.38
N PHE A 117 -21.84 -25.38 9.61
CA PHE A 117 -22.86 -24.34 9.56
C PHE A 117 -22.74 -23.43 8.32
N GLY A 118 -21.63 -23.52 7.57
CA GLY A 118 -21.37 -22.66 6.41
C GLY A 118 -21.18 -21.19 6.79
N VAL A 119 -20.64 -20.92 7.98
CA VAL A 119 -20.43 -19.57 8.52
C VAL A 119 -18.94 -19.35 8.77
N GLU A 120 -18.46 -18.14 8.56
CA GLU A 120 -17.12 -17.70 8.96
C GLU A 120 -17.21 -16.55 9.97
N ASP A 121 -16.22 -16.49 10.86
CA ASP A 121 -16.06 -15.43 11.86
C ASP A 121 -14.65 -14.83 11.76
N HIS A 122 -14.58 -13.51 11.82
CA HIS A 122 -13.33 -12.76 11.64
C HIS A 122 -12.99 -12.04 12.94
N VAL A 123 -11.86 -12.42 13.54
CA VAL A 123 -11.34 -11.81 14.76
C VAL A 123 -10.01 -11.13 14.46
N LEU A 124 -9.95 -9.83 14.68
CA LEU A 124 -8.72 -9.06 14.62
C LEU A 124 -8.00 -9.08 15.97
N ILE A 125 -6.67 -9.09 15.95
CA ILE A 125 -5.82 -9.07 17.15
C ILE A 125 -4.62 -8.17 16.88
N GLY A 126 -4.35 -7.24 17.80
CA GLY A 126 -3.23 -6.32 17.72
C GLY A 126 -2.09 -6.76 18.61
N LYS A 127 -0.87 -6.74 18.08
CA LYS A 127 0.37 -7.03 18.83
C LYS A 127 1.35 -5.89 18.63
N ASN A 128 1.44 -5.03 19.64
CA ASN A 128 2.30 -3.84 19.65
C ASN A 128 3.51 -4.11 20.53
N TYR A 129 4.72 -4.06 19.99
CA TYR A 129 5.97 -4.37 20.70
C TYR A 129 6.84 -3.14 20.87
N ASN A 130 7.38 -2.97 22.07
CA ASN A 130 8.47 -2.05 22.35
C ASN A 130 9.81 -2.73 22.05
N LEU A 131 10.51 -2.32 20.99
CA LEU A 131 11.76 -2.95 20.55
C LEU A 131 12.99 -2.57 21.41
N LYS A 132 12.82 -1.73 22.43
CA LYS A 132 13.84 -1.54 23.48
C LYS A 132 13.81 -2.64 24.52
N THR A 133 12.64 -3.20 24.80
CA THR A 133 12.41 -4.11 25.94
C THR A 133 11.89 -5.49 25.52
N GLY A 134 11.33 -5.61 24.31
CA GLY A 134 10.59 -6.76 23.83
C GLY A 134 9.25 -6.98 24.54
N GLU A 135 8.73 -5.98 25.26
CA GLU A 135 7.43 -6.06 25.94
C GLU A 135 6.30 -5.63 25.00
N LEU A 136 5.10 -6.15 25.25
CA LEU A 136 3.89 -5.61 24.63
C LEU A 136 3.59 -4.22 25.17
N LEU A 137 3.20 -3.31 24.27
CA LEU A 137 2.74 -1.97 24.59
C LEU A 137 1.26 -2.01 24.91
N GLU A 138 0.91 -1.51 26.09
CA GLU A 138 -0.47 -1.15 26.43
C GLU A 138 -0.73 0.32 26.10
N LEU A 139 -2.00 0.73 26.03
CA LEU A 139 -2.38 2.14 25.83
C LEU A 139 -1.69 3.09 26.82
N LYS A 140 -1.52 2.66 28.08
CA LYS A 140 -0.84 3.48 29.11
C LYS A 140 0.65 3.69 28.82
N ASP A 141 1.28 2.86 28.01
CA ASP A 141 2.70 2.97 27.66
C ASP A 141 2.91 4.00 26.55
N ILE A 142 1.92 4.15 25.67
CA ILE A 142 1.95 5.07 24.53
C ILE A 142 1.11 6.35 24.72
N LEU A 143 0.24 6.39 25.73
CA LEU A 143 -0.60 7.55 26.05
C LEU A 143 -0.38 8.03 27.50
N LYS A 144 -0.64 9.31 27.76
CA LYS A 144 -0.48 10.02 29.04
C LYS A 144 -1.75 10.81 29.38
N GLY A 145 -1.84 11.26 30.63
CA GLY A 145 -2.97 12.08 31.08
C GLY A 145 -4.29 11.30 31.04
N ASP A 146 -5.40 12.02 30.81
CA ASP A 146 -6.74 11.45 30.75
C ASP A 146 -7.07 10.94 29.33
N TYR A 147 -6.23 10.04 28.83
CA TYR A 147 -6.35 9.52 27.46
C TYR A 147 -7.64 8.71 27.24
N LYS A 148 -8.17 8.07 28.29
CA LYS A 148 -9.38 7.25 28.19
C LYS A 148 -10.59 8.08 27.79
N SER A 149 -10.85 9.18 28.50
CA SER A 149 -11.99 10.05 28.18
C SER A 149 -11.87 10.70 26.80
N GLN A 150 -10.65 11.03 26.35
CA GLN A 150 -10.43 11.54 24.99
C GLN A 150 -10.75 10.47 23.94
N LEU A 151 -10.19 9.26 24.08
CA LEU A 151 -10.45 8.16 23.16
C LEU A 151 -11.92 7.76 23.15
N ASP A 152 -12.56 7.67 24.31
CA ASP A 152 -13.98 7.32 24.41
C ASP A 152 -14.86 8.29 23.63
N ALA A 153 -14.61 9.60 23.77
CA ALA A 153 -15.34 10.62 23.03
C ALA A 153 -15.13 10.53 21.51
N LYS A 154 -13.91 10.23 21.06
CA LYS A 154 -13.58 10.07 19.64
C LYS A 154 -14.23 8.83 19.05
N ILE A 155 -14.13 7.70 19.74
CA ILE A 155 -14.74 6.44 19.32
C ILE A 155 -16.28 6.57 19.31
N GLU A 156 -16.90 7.18 20.33
CA GLU A 156 -18.35 7.42 20.35
C GLU A 156 -18.80 8.31 19.16
N SER A 157 -18.00 9.30 18.76
CA SER A 157 -18.25 10.09 17.54
C SER A 157 -18.23 9.21 16.28
N LYS A 158 -17.20 8.36 16.12
CA LYS A 158 -17.09 7.45 14.97
C LYS A 158 -18.23 6.44 14.91
N PHE A 159 -18.68 5.91 16.04
CA PHE A 159 -19.88 5.06 16.10
C PHE A 159 -21.16 5.80 15.67
N SER A 160 -21.25 7.10 15.95
CA SER A 160 -22.41 7.93 15.58
C SER A 160 -22.43 8.30 14.09
N GLU A 161 -21.29 8.18 13.41
CA GLU A 161 -21.12 8.42 11.97
C GLU A 161 -21.43 7.18 11.12
N LEU A 162 -21.62 6.01 11.74
CA LEU A 162 -22.00 4.79 11.04
C LEU A 162 -23.44 4.90 10.52
N ASP A 163 -23.65 4.64 9.22
CA ASP A 163 -24.97 4.63 8.58
C ASP A 163 -25.74 3.32 8.82
N VAL A 164 -25.72 2.83 10.07
CA VAL A 164 -26.39 1.59 10.50
C VAL A 164 -26.97 1.74 11.92
N GLU A 165 -28.03 0.99 12.22
CA GLU A 165 -28.65 1.01 13.54
C GLU A 165 -27.80 0.24 14.56
N LEU A 166 -27.33 0.93 15.61
CA LEU A 166 -26.58 0.31 16.70
C LEU A 166 -27.50 -0.51 17.60
N VAL A 167 -27.21 -1.80 17.77
CA VAL A 167 -27.93 -2.68 18.72
C VAL A 167 -27.40 -2.58 20.15
N LYS A 168 -26.16 -2.07 20.32
CA LYS A 168 -25.53 -1.83 21.62
C LYS A 168 -24.86 -0.46 21.63
N LYS A 169 -25.03 0.27 22.74
CA LYS A 169 -24.29 1.54 22.96
C LYS A 169 -22.81 1.24 23.26
N PHE A 170 -21.91 2.05 22.71
CA PHE A 170 -20.50 2.07 23.14
C PHE A 170 -20.36 2.49 24.61
N GLU A 171 -19.70 1.65 25.41
CA GLU A 171 -19.57 1.81 26.87
C GLU A 171 -18.19 2.33 27.31
N GLY A 172 -17.32 2.65 26.34
CA GLY A 172 -15.94 3.06 26.57
C GLY A 172 -14.93 1.93 26.41
N ILE A 173 -13.67 2.31 26.19
CA ILE A 173 -12.54 1.37 26.14
C ILE A 173 -12.18 0.88 27.54
N ASN A 174 -11.68 -0.35 27.60
CA ASN A 174 -11.24 -0.98 28.85
C ASN A 174 -9.86 -1.65 28.67
N GLU A 175 -9.36 -2.31 29.71
CA GLU A 175 -8.03 -2.93 29.69
C GLU A 175 -7.90 -4.10 28.70
N LYS A 176 -9.02 -4.64 28.20
CA LYS A 176 -9.07 -5.67 27.17
C LYS A 176 -9.37 -5.10 25.78
N SER A 177 -9.51 -3.79 25.64
CA SER A 177 -9.69 -3.17 24.33
C SER A 177 -8.43 -3.40 23.51
N GLU A 178 -8.57 -4.25 22.52
CA GLU A 178 -7.53 -4.55 21.58
C GLU A 178 -7.33 -3.37 20.64
N PHE A 179 -6.08 -3.12 20.29
CA PHE A 179 -5.72 -2.04 19.37
C PHE A 179 -4.43 -2.40 18.64
N TYR A 180 -4.21 -1.79 17.48
CA TYR A 180 -2.92 -1.80 16.83
C TYR A 180 -2.54 -0.39 16.39
N ILE A 181 -1.27 -0.20 16.10
CA ILE A 181 -0.74 1.05 15.57
C ILE A 181 -0.62 0.86 14.06
N LYS A 182 -1.23 1.78 13.32
CA LYS A 182 -1.19 1.80 11.87
C LYS A 182 -0.78 3.20 11.44
N ASP A 183 0.34 3.31 10.73
CA ASP A 183 0.84 4.60 10.25
C ASP A 183 0.87 5.68 11.37
N ASN A 184 0.03 6.70 11.26
CA ASN A 184 -0.12 7.78 12.25
C ASN A 184 -1.43 7.69 13.05
N SER A 185 -1.91 6.48 13.33
CA SER A 185 -3.20 6.26 13.99
C SER A 185 -3.17 5.11 15.00
N LEU A 186 -4.08 5.17 15.98
CA LEU A 186 -4.49 4.01 16.75
C LEU A 186 -5.75 3.43 16.13
N VAL A 187 -5.73 2.14 15.82
CA VAL A 187 -6.91 1.44 15.32
C VAL A 187 -7.44 0.52 16.41
N PHE A 188 -8.69 0.75 16.80
CA PHE A 188 -9.44 -0.10 17.71
C PHE A 188 -10.39 -0.98 16.91
N PHE A 189 -10.69 -2.18 17.39
CA PHE A 189 -11.66 -3.03 16.71
C PHE A 189 -12.70 -3.62 17.67
N PHE A 190 -13.93 -3.66 17.17
CA PHE A 190 -15.12 -4.06 17.91
C PHE A 190 -15.88 -5.15 17.14
N SER A 191 -16.55 -6.05 17.86
CA SER A 191 -17.36 -7.10 17.22
C SER A 191 -18.54 -6.48 16.48
N ALA A 192 -18.62 -6.65 15.15
CA ALA A 192 -19.76 -6.15 14.38
C ALA A 192 -21.07 -6.84 14.81
N VAL A 193 -21.01 -8.12 15.18
CA VAL A 193 -22.16 -8.85 15.73
C VAL A 193 -22.70 -8.18 16.99
N GLU A 194 -21.82 -7.73 17.88
CA GLU A 194 -22.22 -7.11 19.15
C GLU A 194 -22.83 -5.72 18.98
N TYR A 195 -22.34 -4.92 18.03
CA TYR A 195 -22.71 -3.51 17.89
C TYR A 195 -23.75 -3.24 16.81
N ILE A 196 -23.76 -4.02 15.72
CA ILE A 196 -24.61 -3.81 14.55
C ILE A 196 -25.26 -5.10 14.02
N ASN A 197 -25.12 -6.23 14.72
CA ASN A 197 -25.70 -7.54 14.36
C ASN A 197 -25.25 -8.07 12.98
N GLU A 198 -24.06 -7.67 12.53
CA GLU A 198 -23.44 -8.16 11.29
C GLU A 198 -22.46 -9.30 11.59
N VAL A 199 -22.64 -10.44 10.93
CA VAL A 199 -21.85 -11.66 11.12
C VAL A 199 -20.66 -11.68 10.15
N GLY A 200 -19.50 -12.16 10.61
CA GLY A 200 -18.31 -12.30 9.77
C GLY A 200 -17.53 -11.01 9.55
N GLN A 201 -17.82 -9.94 10.29
CA GLN A 201 -17.11 -8.66 10.20
C GLN A 201 -16.59 -8.16 11.55
N SER A 202 -15.52 -7.36 11.50
CA SER A 202 -15.00 -6.58 12.61
C SER A 202 -15.10 -5.09 12.27
N LEU A 203 -15.54 -4.27 13.23
CA LEU A 203 -15.60 -2.81 13.08
C LEU A 203 -14.25 -2.22 13.47
N GLU A 204 -13.46 -1.76 12.50
CA GLU A 204 -12.22 -1.02 12.75
C GLU A 204 -12.51 0.48 12.88
N ILE A 205 -12.12 1.06 14.00
CA ILE A 205 -12.26 2.50 14.31
C ILE A 205 -10.86 3.09 14.41
N GLU A 206 -10.51 3.88 13.40
CA GLU A 206 -9.22 4.56 13.32
C GLU A 206 -9.27 5.93 14.01
N ILE A 207 -8.33 6.15 14.93
CA ILE A 207 -8.11 7.40 15.66
C ILE A 207 -6.74 7.97 15.28
N PRO A 208 -6.68 8.98 14.41
CA PRO A 208 -5.44 9.65 14.04
C PRO A 208 -4.71 10.27 15.23
N PHE A 209 -3.38 10.22 15.22
CA PHE A 209 -2.51 10.74 16.27
C PHE A 209 -2.63 12.26 16.45
N ASN A 210 -2.93 13.01 15.38
CA ASN A 210 -3.15 14.46 15.47
C ASN A 210 -4.37 14.78 16.37
N GLU A 211 -5.41 13.95 16.36
CA GLU A 211 -6.61 14.09 17.18
C GLU A 211 -6.36 13.80 18.67
N ILE A 212 -5.27 13.11 19.01
CA ILE A 212 -4.89 12.72 20.38
C ILE A 212 -3.47 13.17 20.75
N SER A 213 -2.92 14.15 20.03
CA SER A 213 -1.52 14.59 20.15
C SER A 213 -1.16 15.07 21.57
N GLU A 214 -2.10 15.70 22.27
CA GLU A 214 -1.94 16.16 23.65
C GLU A 214 -1.66 15.02 24.64
N VAL A 215 -2.23 13.84 24.37
CA VAL A 215 -2.13 12.64 25.23
C VAL A 215 -1.13 11.61 24.70
N LEU A 216 -0.49 11.83 23.55
CA LEU A 216 0.48 10.90 22.98
C LEU A 216 1.86 11.00 23.65
N LYS A 217 2.57 9.87 23.78
CA LYS A 217 3.94 9.77 24.30
C LYS A 217 4.93 9.45 23.18
N GLU A 218 6.15 9.94 23.32
CA GLU A 218 7.29 9.53 22.48
C GLU A 218 7.50 8.00 22.57
N PRO A 219 7.81 7.30 21.46
CA PRO A 219 8.19 7.81 20.15
C PRO A 219 7.03 7.99 19.16
N LEU A 220 5.78 7.73 19.58
CA LEU A 220 4.59 7.92 18.73
C LEU A 220 4.11 9.36 18.72
N ALA A 221 4.33 10.10 19.82
CA ALA A 221 4.22 11.54 19.80
C ALA A 221 5.11 12.04 18.68
N PHE A 222 4.54 12.83 17.76
CA PHE A 222 5.30 13.54 16.74
C PHE A 222 6.52 14.13 17.44
N GLY A 223 7.70 13.54 17.18
CA GLY A 223 8.91 13.94 17.87
C GLY A 223 9.04 15.44 17.75
N ARG A 224 9.38 16.12 18.86
CA ARG A 224 9.65 17.57 18.90
C ARG A 224 10.93 17.97 18.13
N ASP A 225 11.13 17.35 16.98
CA ASP A 225 12.10 17.62 15.93
C ASP A 225 11.36 17.88 14.59
N THR A 226 10.04 18.06 14.60
CA THR A 226 9.32 18.71 13.51
C THR A 226 9.63 20.21 13.55
N SER A 227 9.94 20.79 12.39
CA SER A 227 10.05 22.24 12.28
C SER A 227 8.72 22.91 12.66
N PRO A 228 8.69 24.14 13.22
CA PRO A 228 7.45 24.88 13.48
C PRO A 228 6.51 24.94 12.25
N GLU A 229 7.07 24.87 11.05
CA GLU A 229 6.38 24.80 9.77
C GLU A 229 5.65 23.46 9.55
N LEU A 230 6.22 22.32 9.96
CA LEU A 230 5.53 21.02 9.94
C LEU A 230 4.48 20.91 11.06
N ASP A 231 4.70 21.55 12.21
CA ASP A 231 3.66 21.68 13.23
C ASP A 231 2.48 22.52 12.72
N ASN A 232 2.76 23.62 12.02
CA ASN A 232 1.73 24.42 11.36
C ASN A 232 1.03 23.63 10.24
N TYR A 233 1.74 22.76 9.51
CA TYR A 233 1.13 21.86 8.52
C TYR A 233 0.17 20.88 9.19
N ASN A 234 0.60 20.18 10.24
CA ASN A 234 -0.23 19.21 10.94
C ASN A 234 -1.45 19.85 11.63
N ILE A 235 -1.39 21.16 11.94
CA ILE A 235 -2.54 21.95 12.42
C ILE A 235 -3.44 22.39 11.25
N ALA A 236 -2.85 22.80 10.12
CA ALA A 236 -3.58 23.31 8.96
C ALA A 236 -4.27 22.20 8.15
N ILE A 237 -3.68 21.01 8.13
CA ILE A 237 -4.17 19.84 7.40
C ILE A 237 -5.01 18.96 8.33
N ASN A 238 -6.27 18.76 7.97
CA ASN A 238 -7.22 17.89 8.65
C ASN A 238 -8.06 17.10 7.61
N ASP A 239 -8.97 16.25 8.09
CA ASP A 239 -9.80 15.40 7.25
C ASP A 239 -10.65 16.10 6.18
N LYS A 240 -10.85 17.43 6.31
CA LYS A 240 -11.61 18.26 5.38
C LYS A 240 -10.73 19.11 4.48
N THR A 241 -9.41 19.07 4.66
CA THR A 241 -8.48 19.85 3.88
C THR A 241 -8.46 19.33 2.45
N LYS A 242 -8.74 20.23 1.51
CA LYS A 242 -8.81 19.87 0.10
C LYS A 242 -7.39 19.78 -0.49
N PRO A 243 -7.20 18.98 -1.55
CA PRO A 243 -5.89 18.82 -2.18
C PRO A 243 -5.22 20.14 -2.57
N PHE A 244 -5.95 21.11 -3.12
CA PHE A 244 -5.36 22.40 -3.52
C PHE A 244 -4.89 23.24 -2.32
N GLU A 245 -5.54 23.12 -1.16
CA GLU A 245 -5.15 23.82 0.07
C GLU A 245 -3.86 23.21 0.63
N ALA A 246 -3.77 21.87 0.62
CA ALA A 246 -2.57 21.14 1.01
C ALA A 246 -1.38 21.48 0.10
N LEU A 247 -1.59 21.44 -1.23
CA LEU A 247 -0.55 21.78 -2.20
C LEU A 247 -0.09 23.23 -2.08
N PHE A 248 -1.02 24.17 -1.86
CA PHE A 248 -0.70 25.56 -1.58
C PHE A 248 0.19 25.70 -0.34
N PHE A 249 -0.17 25.01 0.76
CA PHE A 249 0.65 25.04 1.97
C PHE A 249 2.06 24.49 1.72
N ILE A 250 2.17 23.36 1.01
CA ILE A 250 3.46 22.77 0.64
C ILE A 250 4.30 23.79 -0.12
N GLY A 251 3.71 24.44 -1.13
CA GLY A 251 4.37 25.46 -1.94
C GLY A 251 4.99 26.59 -1.12
N GLU A 252 4.28 27.05 -0.11
CA GLU A 252 4.71 28.17 0.74
C GLU A 252 5.77 27.76 1.79
N ASN A 253 5.81 26.50 2.22
CA ASN A 253 6.55 26.11 3.42
C ASN A 253 7.69 25.11 3.20
N ILE A 254 7.61 24.25 2.19
CA ILE A 254 8.53 23.09 2.02
C ILE A 254 10.01 23.48 1.92
N ARG A 255 10.32 24.71 1.52
CA ARG A 255 11.69 25.22 1.38
C ARG A 255 12.40 25.45 2.71
N ASN A 256 11.62 25.57 3.80
CA ASN A 256 12.11 25.92 5.13
C ASN A 256 12.17 24.71 6.08
N VAL A 257 11.78 23.52 5.61
CA VAL A 257 11.71 22.31 6.44
C VAL A 257 12.84 21.32 6.13
N SER A 258 13.03 20.34 7.00
CA SER A 258 14.03 19.29 6.78
C SER A 258 13.60 18.37 5.62
N GLY A 259 14.53 17.65 4.99
CA GLY A 259 14.17 16.69 3.94
C GLY A 259 13.19 15.60 4.43
N LYS A 260 13.28 15.23 5.72
CA LYS A 260 12.32 14.31 6.36
C LYS A 260 10.93 14.93 6.45
N ASP A 261 10.84 16.20 6.87
CA ASP A 261 9.57 16.92 6.97
C ASP A 261 8.95 17.16 5.59
N SER A 262 9.78 17.49 4.59
CA SER A 262 9.36 17.60 3.19
C SER A 262 8.77 16.29 2.69
N THR A 263 9.40 15.15 3.00
CA THR A 263 8.84 13.83 2.69
C THR A 263 7.48 13.63 3.35
N THR A 264 7.35 13.91 4.65
CA THR A 264 6.06 13.80 5.36
C THR A 264 4.97 14.65 4.70
N MET A 265 5.27 15.90 4.34
CA MET A 265 4.32 16.78 3.66
C MET A 265 3.84 16.20 2.33
N ILE A 266 4.76 15.68 1.50
CA ILE A 266 4.42 15.14 0.17
C ILE A 266 3.61 13.84 0.28
N LEU A 267 3.97 12.93 1.18
CA LEU A 267 3.22 11.69 1.38
C LEU A 267 1.81 11.96 1.90
N SER A 268 1.69 12.87 2.86
CA SER A 268 0.39 13.32 3.38
C SER A 268 -0.46 13.95 2.27
N PHE A 269 0.17 14.68 1.34
CA PHE A 269 -0.55 15.20 0.18
C PHE A 269 -1.02 14.10 -0.78
N GLU A 270 -0.22 13.07 -1.06
CA GLU A 270 -0.67 11.91 -1.85
C GLU A 270 -1.87 11.19 -1.19
N GLU A 271 -1.88 11.04 0.14
CA GLU A 271 -3.01 10.48 0.89
C GLU A 271 -4.28 11.32 0.77
N ILE A 272 -4.15 12.65 0.89
CA ILE A 272 -5.26 13.59 0.67
C ILE A 272 -5.75 13.48 -0.76
N GLN A 273 -4.84 13.39 -1.73
CA GLN A 273 -5.22 13.22 -3.13
C GLN A 273 -6.01 11.93 -3.35
N GLU A 274 -5.54 10.80 -2.81
CA GLU A 274 -6.21 9.51 -2.94
C GLU A 274 -7.65 9.55 -2.39
N LYS A 275 -7.83 10.13 -1.21
CA LYS A 275 -9.17 10.29 -0.58
C LYS A 275 -10.13 11.10 -1.44
N TYR A 276 -9.64 12.14 -2.11
CA TYR A 276 -10.48 13.04 -2.91
C TYR A 276 -10.76 12.55 -4.33
N ILE A 277 -10.10 11.49 -4.81
CA ILE A 277 -10.40 10.89 -6.12
C ILE A 277 -11.88 10.51 -6.17
N GLY A 278 -12.35 9.66 -5.26
CA GLY A 278 -13.74 9.20 -5.25
C GLY A 278 -14.76 10.33 -5.09
N ILE A 279 -14.44 11.34 -4.29
CA ILE A 279 -15.31 12.52 -4.09
C ILE A 279 -15.48 13.30 -5.39
N TYR A 280 -14.38 13.57 -6.10
CA TYR A 280 -14.45 14.31 -7.36
C TYR A 280 -15.03 13.48 -8.49
N GLU A 281 -14.73 12.18 -8.55
CA GLU A 281 -15.31 11.27 -9.53
C GLU A 281 -16.84 11.15 -9.39
N GLU A 282 -17.36 11.07 -8.16
CA GLU A 282 -18.81 11.04 -7.90
C GLU A 282 -19.51 12.31 -8.41
N ILE A 283 -18.87 13.46 -8.27
CA ILE A 283 -19.42 14.72 -8.80
C ILE A 283 -19.32 14.76 -10.33
N LEU A 284 -18.20 14.31 -10.89
CA LEU A 284 -17.98 14.36 -12.33
C LEU A 284 -18.84 13.36 -13.10
N ILE A 285 -19.14 12.18 -12.55
CA ILE A 285 -19.92 11.14 -13.24
C ILE A 285 -21.42 11.48 -13.37
N ASP A 286 -21.89 12.51 -12.67
CA ASP A 286 -23.24 13.03 -12.83
C ASP A 286 -23.55 13.35 -14.30
N SER A 287 -24.73 12.94 -14.77
CA SER A 287 -25.08 13.01 -16.20
C SER A 287 -25.17 14.45 -16.72
N GLU A 288 -25.67 15.38 -15.91
CA GLU A 288 -25.74 16.80 -16.30
C GLU A 288 -24.32 17.40 -16.36
N THR A 289 -23.46 17.03 -15.41
CA THR A 289 -22.06 17.42 -15.38
C THR A 289 -21.32 16.90 -16.61
N GLN A 290 -21.45 15.62 -16.95
CA GLN A 290 -20.85 15.05 -18.17
C GLN A 290 -21.34 15.76 -19.44
N GLU A 291 -22.64 16.02 -19.58
CA GLU A 291 -23.19 16.72 -20.75
C GLU A 291 -22.57 18.10 -20.93
N LYS A 292 -22.46 18.89 -19.84
CA LYS A 292 -21.80 20.21 -19.86
C LYS A 292 -20.32 20.12 -20.24
N LEU A 293 -19.61 19.12 -19.70
CA LEU A 293 -18.20 18.91 -20.03
C LEU A 293 -18.03 18.55 -21.52
N PHE A 294 -18.88 17.67 -22.06
CA PHE A 294 -18.85 17.30 -23.47
C PHE A 294 -19.21 18.45 -24.40
N GLU A 295 -20.16 19.31 -24.03
CA GLU A 295 -20.54 20.47 -24.83
C GLU A 295 -19.36 21.43 -25.05
N VAL A 296 -18.55 21.65 -24.01
CA VAL A 296 -17.42 22.59 -24.04
C VAL A 296 -16.12 21.94 -24.54
N PHE A 297 -15.78 20.77 -24.02
CA PHE A 297 -14.48 20.13 -24.24
C PHE A 297 -14.50 19.05 -25.33
N GLY A 298 -15.68 18.61 -25.79
CA GLY A 298 -15.79 17.46 -26.66
C GLY A 298 -15.17 16.23 -25.99
N ASN A 299 -14.19 15.60 -26.66
CA ASN A 299 -13.53 14.40 -26.15
C ASN A 299 -12.18 14.68 -25.46
N THR A 300 -11.76 15.94 -25.31
CA THR A 300 -10.45 16.26 -24.72
C THR A 300 -10.56 17.49 -23.85
N PHE A 301 -10.22 17.33 -22.57
CA PHE A 301 -10.20 18.45 -21.65
C PHE A 301 -9.11 19.45 -22.06
N GLU A 302 -9.51 20.71 -22.27
CA GLU A 302 -8.61 21.80 -22.62
C GLU A 302 -8.77 22.92 -21.59
N LYS A 303 -7.76 23.10 -20.73
CA LYS A 303 -7.79 24.09 -19.63
C LYS A 303 -8.14 25.50 -20.12
N ASP A 304 -7.69 25.89 -21.30
CA ASP A 304 -7.93 27.23 -21.87
C ASP A 304 -9.42 27.50 -22.17
N LYS A 305 -10.23 26.44 -22.36
CA LYS A 305 -11.68 26.52 -22.59
C LYS A 305 -12.51 26.57 -21.31
N LEU A 306 -11.90 26.55 -20.11
CA LEU A 306 -12.63 26.66 -18.85
C LEU A 306 -13.52 27.92 -18.76
N ASN A 307 -13.18 28.99 -19.46
CA ASN A 307 -13.98 30.21 -19.50
C ASN A 307 -15.21 30.13 -20.41
N GLU A 308 -15.32 29.08 -21.23
CA GLU A 308 -16.47 28.82 -22.11
C GLU A 308 -17.59 28.05 -21.39
N LEU A 309 -17.31 27.49 -20.20
CA LEU A 309 -18.32 26.93 -19.31
C LEU A 309 -19.27 28.03 -18.83
N GLY A 310 -20.56 27.85 -19.11
CA GLY A 310 -21.64 28.71 -18.62
C GLY A 310 -22.05 28.44 -17.16
N ASP A 311 -21.35 27.54 -16.47
CA ASP A 311 -21.61 27.10 -15.11
C ASP A 311 -20.44 27.49 -14.20
N ASP A 312 -20.61 28.54 -13.40
CA ASP A 312 -19.58 29.10 -12.53
C ASP A 312 -19.19 28.13 -11.39
N ASP A 313 -20.12 27.30 -10.91
CA ASP A 313 -19.88 26.34 -9.85
C ASP A 313 -19.03 25.17 -10.38
N LEU A 314 -19.41 24.62 -11.54
CA LEU A 314 -18.61 23.60 -12.22
C LEU A 314 -17.22 24.12 -12.60
N LYS A 315 -17.13 25.35 -13.11
CA LYS A 315 -15.83 25.98 -13.41
C LYS A 315 -14.96 26.10 -12.16
N THR A 316 -15.55 26.46 -11.02
CA THR A 316 -14.84 26.54 -9.73
C THR A 316 -14.34 25.17 -9.31
N LEU A 317 -15.18 24.13 -9.43
CA LEU A 317 -14.81 22.75 -9.14
C LEU A 317 -13.64 22.25 -10.02
N LEU A 318 -13.71 22.43 -11.34
CA LEU A 318 -12.64 21.97 -12.24
C LEU A 318 -11.33 22.73 -11.97
N THR A 319 -11.42 24.01 -11.60
CA THR A 319 -10.24 24.79 -11.18
C THR A 319 -9.66 24.27 -9.88
N GLU A 320 -10.51 23.91 -8.91
CA GLU A 320 -10.12 23.28 -7.66
C GLU A 320 -9.37 21.96 -7.91
N ILE A 321 -9.94 21.08 -8.74
CA ILE A 321 -9.34 19.79 -9.14
C ILE A 321 -7.96 20.02 -9.77
N ILE A 322 -7.83 20.91 -10.74
CA ILE A 322 -6.54 21.18 -11.41
C ILE A 322 -5.51 21.73 -10.42
N ASN A 323 -5.91 22.66 -9.56
CA ASN A 323 -5.02 23.23 -8.54
C ASN A 323 -4.70 22.24 -7.42
N GLY A 324 -5.50 21.18 -7.27
CA GLY A 324 -5.27 20.06 -6.36
C GLY A 324 -4.27 19.03 -6.87
N GLY A 325 -3.64 19.27 -8.02
CA GLY A 325 -2.66 18.35 -8.59
C GLY A 325 -3.28 17.16 -9.31
N TYR A 326 -4.47 17.33 -9.89
CA TYR A 326 -5.08 16.32 -10.77
C TYR A 326 -5.11 16.80 -12.22
N MET A 327 -5.19 15.82 -13.11
CA MET A 327 -5.49 16.01 -14.52
C MET A 327 -6.88 15.47 -14.81
N ILE A 328 -7.71 16.28 -15.47
CA ILE A 328 -9.00 15.85 -15.98
C ILE A 328 -8.77 15.21 -17.35
N ILE A 329 -9.24 13.98 -17.52
CA ILE A 329 -9.09 13.19 -18.74
C ILE A 329 -10.44 12.67 -19.21
N ASN A 330 -10.53 12.27 -20.47
CA ASN A 330 -11.68 11.57 -21.01
C ASN A 330 -11.27 10.12 -21.32
N LEU A 331 -11.77 9.18 -20.52
CA LEU A 331 -11.57 7.74 -20.73
C LEU A 331 -12.83 7.16 -21.36
N GLU A 332 -12.73 6.74 -22.61
CA GLU A 332 -13.81 6.03 -23.34
C GLU A 332 -15.17 6.73 -23.35
N GLY A 333 -15.18 8.07 -23.36
CA GLY A 333 -16.42 8.83 -23.34
C GLY A 333 -16.90 9.19 -21.93
N LEU A 334 -16.03 9.09 -20.93
CA LEU A 334 -16.30 9.56 -19.57
C LEU A 334 -15.20 10.51 -19.10
N PHE A 335 -15.57 11.74 -18.74
CA PHE A 335 -14.65 12.64 -18.05
C PHE A 335 -14.43 12.17 -16.61
N THR A 336 -13.17 11.92 -16.26
CA THR A 336 -12.72 11.56 -14.91
C THR A 336 -11.41 12.28 -14.58
N ILE A 337 -10.83 12.00 -13.41
CA ILE A 337 -9.57 12.57 -12.95
C ILE A 337 -8.53 11.50 -12.66
N VAL A 338 -7.26 11.90 -12.77
CA VAL A 338 -6.10 11.13 -12.32
C VAL A 338 -5.12 12.06 -11.64
N GLN A 339 -4.29 11.52 -10.74
CA GLN A 339 -3.21 12.30 -10.12
C GLN A 339 -2.22 12.81 -11.17
N ASP A 340 -1.85 14.08 -11.07
CA ASP A 340 -0.87 14.73 -11.93
C ASP A 340 0.42 15.02 -11.16
N TYR A 341 1.35 14.06 -11.18
CA TYR A 341 2.61 14.16 -10.43
C TYR A 341 3.55 15.26 -10.96
N ARG A 342 3.27 15.87 -12.12
CA ARG A 342 4.08 16.98 -12.64
C ARG A 342 4.07 18.18 -11.70
N VAL A 343 2.99 18.39 -10.95
CA VAL A 343 2.92 19.48 -9.96
C VAL A 343 3.91 19.29 -8.82
N LEU A 344 4.39 18.05 -8.59
CA LEU A 344 5.34 17.73 -7.53
C LEU A 344 6.81 17.85 -7.97
N GLU A 345 7.09 17.99 -9.28
CA GLU A 345 8.45 18.12 -9.78
C GLU A 345 9.17 19.36 -9.24
N GLU A 346 8.44 20.44 -8.91
CA GLU A 346 9.02 21.65 -8.32
C GLU A 346 9.53 21.46 -6.88
N TYR A 347 9.02 20.43 -6.19
CA TYR A 347 9.37 20.10 -4.81
C TYR A 347 10.43 19.01 -4.69
N ALA A 348 10.73 18.33 -5.79
CA ALA A 348 11.68 17.22 -5.87
C ALA A 348 13.07 17.57 -5.31
N GLY A 349 13.48 18.85 -5.38
CA GLY A 349 14.76 19.33 -4.84
C GLY A 349 14.85 19.38 -3.31
N TYR A 350 13.73 19.27 -2.58
CA TYR A 350 13.69 19.26 -1.11
C TYR A 350 13.59 17.86 -0.53
N LEU A 351 13.50 16.83 -1.38
CA LEU A 351 13.22 15.46 -0.99
C LEU A 351 14.49 14.60 -1.04
N PRO A 352 14.55 13.53 -0.23
CA PRO A 352 15.55 12.49 -0.39
C PRO A 352 15.49 11.86 -1.79
N ASP A 353 16.62 11.30 -2.25
CA ASP A 353 16.78 10.84 -3.65
C ASP A 353 15.75 9.75 -4.04
N ASP A 354 15.37 8.86 -3.12
CA ASP A 354 14.37 7.81 -3.36
C ASP A 354 12.98 8.39 -3.64
N ILE A 355 12.54 9.41 -2.89
CA ILE A 355 11.24 10.06 -3.10
C ILE A 355 11.26 10.96 -4.32
N LYS A 356 12.36 11.69 -4.51
CA LYS A 356 12.58 12.53 -5.70
C LYS A 356 12.50 11.71 -6.98
N ASP A 357 13.19 10.57 -7.05
CA ASP A 357 13.18 9.72 -8.24
C ASP A 357 11.83 9.05 -8.45
N TYR A 358 11.10 8.71 -7.38
CA TYR A 358 9.71 8.25 -7.45
C TYR A 358 8.79 9.31 -8.07
N ILE A 359 8.88 10.57 -7.63
CA ILE A 359 8.09 11.67 -8.21
C ILE A 359 8.41 11.83 -9.69
N TYR A 360 9.69 11.79 -10.09
CA TYR A 360 10.05 11.87 -11.51
C TYR A 360 9.54 10.67 -12.31
N LEU A 361 9.51 9.47 -11.73
CA LEU A 361 8.93 8.29 -12.37
C LEU A 361 7.45 8.52 -12.66
N LYS A 362 6.66 8.89 -11.66
CA LYS A 362 5.22 9.14 -11.78
C LYS A 362 4.91 10.37 -12.64
N ALA A 363 5.69 11.45 -12.55
CA ALA A 363 5.51 12.66 -13.35
C ALA A 363 5.72 12.38 -14.85
N ASN A 364 6.64 11.48 -15.21
CA ASN A 364 6.80 11.05 -16.59
C ASN A 364 5.57 10.28 -17.11
N GLU A 365 4.88 9.52 -16.24
CA GLU A 365 3.62 8.86 -16.61
C GLU A 365 2.51 9.88 -16.87
N SER A 366 2.41 10.92 -16.02
CA SER A 366 1.47 12.02 -16.23
C SER A 366 1.76 12.79 -17.52
N LYS A 367 3.04 12.95 -17.91
CA LYS A 367 3.43 13.55 -19.21
C LYS A 367 3.00 12.69 -20.39
N ASP A 368 3.30 11.38 -20.35
CA ASP A 368 2.86 10.44 -21.38
C ASP A 368 1.33 10.48 -21.54
N LEU A 369 0.60 10.49 -20.42
CA LEU A 369 -0.86 10.50 -20.42
C LEU A 369 -1.45 11.80 -21.00
N GLN A 370 -0.82 12.96 -20.73
CA GLN A 370 -1.22 14.21 -21.39
C GLN A 370 -1.04 14.17 -22.91
N GLU A 371 -0.01 13.48 -23.39
CA GLU A 371 0.28 13.36 -24.83
C GLU A 371 -0.63 12.35 -25.55
N LEU A 372 -1.35 11.51 -24.80
CA LEU A 372 -2.31 10.58 -25.38
C LEU A 372 -3.47 11.34 -26.04
N LYS A 373 -3.69 11.03 -27.32
CA LYS A 373 -4.88 11.48 -28.05
C LYS A 373 -6.08 10.63 -27.62
N ILE A 374 -7.29 11.12 -27.90
CA ILE A 374 -8.56 10.42 -27.64
C ILE A 374 -8.48 8.96 -28.09
N GLY A 375 -8.75 8.02 -27.17
CA GLY A 375 -8.70 6.58 -27.43
C GLY A 375 -7.30 6.02 -27.69
N GLY A 376 -6.25 6.77 -27.35
CA GLY A 376 -4.87 6.34 -27.48
C GLY A 376 -4.45 5.41 -26.35
N THR A 377 -3.86 4.28 -26.70
CA THR A 377 -3.17 3.38 -25.76
C THR A 377 -1.68 3.71 -25.74
N LEU A 378 -1.00 3.35 -24.65
CA LEU A 378 0.46 3.40 -24.61
C LEU A 378 1.05 2.43 -25.64
N SER A 379 2.09 2.88 -26.34
CA SER A 379 2.83 1.99 -27.24
C SER A 379 3.61 0.92 -26.46
N PHE A 380 3.89 -0.23 -27.09
CA PHE A 380 4.77 -1.24 -26.50
C PHE A 380 6.14 -0.67 -26.12
N LYS A 381 6.65 0.31 -26.88
CA LYS A 381 7.89 1.01 -26.53
C LYS A 381 7.76 1.77 -25.20
N GLN A 382 6.68 2.51 -24.98
CA GLN A 382 6.48 3.24 -23.71
C GLN A 382 6.38 2.28 -22.53
N ILE A 383 5.64 1.17 -22.68
CA ILE A 383 5.51 0.15 -21.63
C ILE A 383 6.89 -0.48 -21.33
N LYS A 384 7.60 -0.91 -22.38
CA LYS A 384 8.97 -1.43 -22.31
C LYS A 384 9.92 -0.49 -21.56
N ASP A 385 9.89 0.80 -21.91
CA ASP A 385 10.73 1.82 -21.31
C ASP A 385 10.35 2.10 -19.84
N ARG A 386 9.08 1.93 -19.45
CA ARG A 386 8.63 2.04 -18.05
C ARG A 386 9.07 0.85 -17.22
N ILE A 387 8.89 -0.39 -17.71
CA ILE A 387 9.26 -1.62 -17.00
C ILE A 387 10.69 -1.52 -16.46
N ILE A 388 11.66 -1.17 -17.32
CA ILE A 388 13.06 -1.12 -16.89
C ILE A 388 13.32 0.01 -15.89
N LYS A 389 12.65 1.16 -15.99
CA LYS A 389 12.79 2.26 -15.02
C LYS A 389 12.26 1.88 -13.64
N TYR A 390 11.15 1.15 -13.60
CA TYR A 390 10.60 0.62 -12.35
C TYR A 390 11.52 -0.44 -11.73
N GLU A 391 12.06 -1.37 -12.53
CA GLU A 391 13.04 -2.34 -12.05
C GLU A 391 14.32 -1.66 -11.52
N ASP A 392 14.83 -0.66 -12.24
CA ASP A 392 16.01 0.11 -11.83
C ASP A 392 15.76 0.88 -10.53
N TYR A 393 14.57 1.45 -10.34
CA TYR A 393 14.18 2.10 -9.08
C TYR A 393 14.20 1.12 -7.91
N ILE A 394 13.52 -0.02 -8.05
CA ILE A 394 13.43 -1.06 -6.99
C ILE A 394 14.82 -1.55 -6.60
N LYS A 395 15.71 -1.72 -7.59
CA LYS A 395 17.09 -2.13 -7.36
C LYS A 395 17.94 -1.05 -6.71
N THR A 396 17.71 0.20 -7.04
CA THR A 396 18.47 1.35 -6.50
C THR A 396 18.05 1.66 -5.07
N TYR A 397 16.77 1.51 -4.74
CA TYR A 397 16.19 1.88 -3.46
C TYR A 397 15.44 0.72 -2.79
N PRO A 398 16.12 -0.38 -2.39
CA PRO A 398 15.47 -1.55 -1.80
C PRO A 398 14.80 -1.30 -0.44
N GLU A 399 15.13 -0.18 0.22
CA GLU A 399 14.58 0.22 1.54
C GLU A 399 13.64 1.45 1.44
N THR A 400 13.23 1.85 0.23
CA THR A 400 12.29 2.97 0.04
C THR A 400 10.94 2.69 0.68
N ILE A 401 10.33 3.71 1.28
CA ILE A 401 8.95 3.66 1.77
C ILE A 401 7.92 3.45 0.64
N LYS A 402 8.32 3.64 -0.63
CA LYS A 402 7.49 3.43 -1.82
C LYS A 402 7.64 2.04 -2.44
N GLU A 403 8.34 1.11 -1.79
CA GLU A 403 8.62 -0.24 -2.32
C GLU A 403 7.34 -0.92 -2.81
N TYR A 404 6.32 -1.03 -1.96
CA TYR A 404 5.07 -1.70 -2.30
C TYR A 404 4.39 -1.11 -3.54
N VAL A 405 4.27 0.22 -3.59
CA VAL A 405 3.60 0.93 -4.70
C VAL A 405 4.37 0.70 -6.00
N VAL A 406 5.68 0.88 -5.99
CA VAL A 406 6.51 0.73 -7.19
C VAL A 406 6.57 -0.73 -7.66
N SER A 407 6.71 -1.68 -6.74
CA SER A 407 6.68 -3.12 -7.03
C SER A 407 5.35 -3.53 -7.68
N ARG A 408 4.22 -3.02 -7.17
CA ARG A 408 2.90 -3.28 -7.73
C ARG A 408 2.74 -2.70 -9.14
N GLU A 409 3.17 -1.47 -9.38
CA GLU A 409 3.12 -0.87 -10.72
C GLU A 409 4.02 -1.60 -11.72
N HIS A 410 5.21 -2.02 -11.29
CA HIS A 410 6.11 -2.85 -12.11
C HIS A 410 5.43 -4.16 -12.54
N MET A 411 4.74 -4.83 -11.62
CA MET A 411 3.97 -6.04 -11.91
C MET A 411 2.81 -5.77 -12.87
N HIS A 412 2.06 -4.69 -12.70
CA HIS A 412 0.99 -4.31 -13.64
C HIS A 412 1.53 -4.06 -15.05
N LEU A 413 2.66 -3.36 -15.17
CA LEU A 413 3.32 -3.14 -16.46
C LEU A 413 3.75 -4.45 -17.11
N LEU A 414 4.26 -5.41 -16.34
CA LEU A 414 4.62 -6.74 -16.85
C LEU A 414 3.41 -7.53 -17.30
N HIS A 415 2.33 -7.54 -16.51
CA HIS A 415 1.07 -8.17 -16.88
C HIS A 415 0.56 -7.59 -18.21
N SER A 416 0.44 -6.27 -18.29
CA SER A 416 0.10 -5.55 -19.50
C SER A 416 0.98 -5.91 -20.71
N TYR A 417 2.29 -6.05 -20.49
CA TYR A 417 3.23 -6.38 -21.54
C TYR A 417 3.04 -7.82 -22.06
N PHE A 418 2.73 -8.79 -21.18
CA PHE A 418 2.49 -10.19 -21.56
C PHE A 418 1.09 -10.48 -22.13
N PHE A 419 0.07 -9.77 -21.64
CA PHE A 419 -1.33 -10.04 -22.00
C PHE A 419 -1.84 -9.09 -23.10
N GLY A 420 -1.23 -7.91 -23.26
CA GLY A 420 -1.73 -6.85 -24.13
C GLY A 420 -2.95 -6.15 -23.53
N PHE A 421 -3.63 -5.35 -24.35
CA PHE A 421 -4.82 -4.57 -23.95
C PHE A 421 -5.89 -4.62 -25.05
N ASP A 422 -7.09 -4.17 -24.70
CA ASP A 422 -8.13 -3.90 -25.68
C ASP A 422 -7.64 -2.84 -26.68
N GLY A 423 -7.68 -3.19 -27.97
CA GLY A 423 -7.10 -2.38 -29.07
C GLY A 423 -5.65 -2.69 -29.42
N MET A 424 -4.88 -3.33 -28.53
CA MET A 424 -3.50 -3.81 -28.78
C MET A 424 -3.28 -5.20 -28.15
N PRO A 425 -3.95 -6.25 -28.66
CA PRO A 425 -3.86 -7.58 -28.06
C PRO A 425 -2.47 -8.19 -28.29
N ALA A 426 -1.99 -8.94 -27.30
CA ALA A 426 -0.71 -9.65 -27.44
C ALA A 426 -0.78 -10.75 -28.52
N PHE A 427 -1.96 -11.34 -28.74
CA PHE A 427 -2.21 -12.37 -29.74
C PHE A 427 -3.40 -11.99 -30.61
N ASP A 428 -3.29 -12.26 -31.92
CA ASP A 428 -4.38 -12.10 -32.86
C ASP A 428 -5.52 -13.08 -32.55
N TYR A 429 -6.74 -12.58 -32.39
CA TYR A 429 -7.90 -13.38 -31.95
C TYR A 429 -8.32 -14.49 -32.94
N ALA A 430 -7.95 -14.39 -34.22
CA ALA A 430 -8.35 -15.37 -35.24
C ALA A 430 -7.30 -16.47 -35.42
N THR A 431 -6.02 -16.11 -35.35
CA THR A 431 -4.88 -16.98 -35.65
C THR A 431 -4.14 -17.44 -34.40
N ASN A 432 -4.42 -16.82 -33.25
CA ASN A 432 -3.68 -16.97 -32.00
C ASN A 432 -2.18 -16.65 -32.14
N LYS A 433 -1.75 -15.98 -33.21
CA LYS A 433 -0.33 -15.61 -33.39
C LYS A 433 0.02 -14.38 -32.59
N ILE A 434 1.20 -14.37 -31.98
CA ILE A 434 1.69 -13.20 -31.26
C ILE A 434 1.79 -12.00 -32.22
N ASN A 435 1.52 -10.81 -31.69
CA ASN A 435 1.75 -9.56 -32.39
C ASN A 435 3.25 -9.39 -32.72
N ASP A 436 3.57 -9.17 -34.01
CA ASP A 436 4.95 -9.07 -34.50
C ASP A 436 5.74 -7.90 -33.86
N GLU A 437 5.08 -6.76 -33.60
CA GLU A 437 5.69 -5.61 -32.95
C GLU A 437 6.03 -5.92 -31.49
N LEU A 438 5.12 -6.57 -30.77
CA LEU A 438 5.34 -7.01 -29.39
C LEU A 438 6.49 -8.04 -29.30
N LEU A 439 6.49 -9.02 -30.21
CA LEU A 439 7.56 -10.02 -30.29
C LEU A 439 8.93 -9.37 -30.54
N GLN A 440 8.98 -8.37 -31.41
CA GLN A 440 10.21 -7.62 -31.66
C GLN A 440 10.62 -6.79 -30.43
N SER A 441 9.66 -6.22 -29.70
CA SER A 441 9.87 -5.47 -28.47
C SER A 441 10.46 -6.36 -27.35
N TYR A 442 10.01 -7.61 -27.22
CA TYR A 442 10.61 -8.59 -26.30
C TYR A 442 12.07 -8.90 -26.63
N LYS A 443 12.36 -9.21 -27.90
CA LYS A 443 13.72 -9.52 -28.36
C LYS A 443 14.67 -8.35 -28.11
N GLU A 444 14.21 -7.13 -28.38
CA GLU A 444 14.98 -5.92 -28.12
C GLU A 444 15.23 -5.75 -26.62
N PHE A 445 14.21 -5.92 -25.77
CA PHE A 445 14.35 -5.79 -24.31
C PHE A 445 15.41 -6.72 -23.75
N VAL A 446 15.38 -8.01 -24.10
CA VAL A 446 16.38 -9.00 -23.65
C VAL A 446 17.79 -8.63 -24.13
N SER A 447 17.90 -8.17 -25.38
CA SER A 447 19.21 -7.81 -25.95
C SER A 447 19.86 -6.60 -25.27
N VAL A 448 19.06 -5.60 -24.86
CA VAL A 448 19.53 -4.36 -24.24
C VAL A 448 19.73 -4.54 -22.74
N ASN A 449 18.84 -5.28 -22.08
CA ASN A 449 18.77 -5.39 -20.62
C ASN A 449 19.20 -6.77 -20.08
N SER A 450 20.13 -7.45 -20.75
CA SER A 450 20.54 -8.85 -20.43
C SER A 450 20.91 -9.17 -18.97
N ASN A 451 21.19 -8.17 -18.14
CA ASN A 451 21.51 -8.35 -16.71
C ASN A 451 20.30 -8.11 -15.78
N SER A 452 19.13 -7.76 -16.30
CA SER A 452 17.91 -7.49 -15.53
C SER A 452 17.16 -8.79 -15.23
N GLU A 453 16.49 -8.87 -14.08
CA GLU A 453 15.67 -10.04 -13.72
C GLU A 453 14.46 -10.15 -14.66
N THR A 454 13.87 -9.01 -15.04
CA THR A 454 12.79 -8.97 -16.03
C THR A 454 13.23 -9.52 -17.39
N ALA A 455 14.47 -9.24 -17.82
CA ALA A 455 14.99 -9.76 -19.07
C ALA A 455 15.07 -11.29 -19.06
N LYS A 456 15.42 -11.91 -17.93
CA LYS A 456 15.42 -13.38 -17.79
C LYS A 456 14.01 -13.96 -17.87
N ILE A 457 13.01 -13.29 -17.28
CA ILE A 457 11.61 -13.70 -17.38
C ILE A 457 11.13 -13.64 -18.84
N ILE A 458 11.44 -12.56 -19.56
CA ILE A 458 11.07 -12.40 -20.97
C ILE A 458 11.85 -13.38 -21.86
N GLU A 459 13.12 -13.67 -21.56
CA GLU A 459 13.92 -14.67 -22.26
C GLU A 459 13.28 -16.06 -22.14
N GLY A 460 12.90 -16.47 -20.92
CA GLY A 460 12.14 -17.70 -20.72
C GLY A 460 10.81 -17.71 -21.49
N TYR A 461 10.11 -16.57 -21.54
CA TYR A 461 8.87 -16.46 -22.31
C TYR A 461 9.09 -16.63 -23.81
N LEU A 462 10.17 -16.04 -24.36
CA LEU A 462 10.54 -16.17 -25.76
C LEU A 462 10.84 -17.63 -26.14
N GLU A 463 11.47 -18.40 -25.25
CA GLU A 463 11.68 -19.85 -25.48
C GLU A 463 10.36 -20.62 -25.53
N VAL A 464 9.41 -20.32 -24.62
CA VAL A 464 8.07 -20.93 -24.64
C VAL A 464 7.30 -20.54 -25.91
N LEU A 465 7.38 -19.28 -26.32
CA LEU A 465 6.77 -18.81 -27.56
C LEU A 465 7.39 -19.52 -28.78
N GLU A 466 8.71 -19.60 -28.87
CA GLU A 466 9.40 -20.21 -30.02
C GLU A 466 9.04 -21.69 -30.18
N ARG A 467 9.05 -22.49 -29.10
CA ARG A 467 8.70 -23.92 -29.17
C ARG A 467 7.23 -24.16 -29.51
N ASN A 468 6.35 -23.19 -29.22
CA ASN A 468 4.94 -23.21 -29.58
C ASN A 468 4.65 -22.49 -30.90
N ASN A 469 5.67 -22.27 -31.74
CA ASN A 469 5.56 -21.59 -33.03
C ASN A 469 4.93 -20.19 -32.94
N TYR A 470 5.13 -19.48 -31.83
CA TYR A 470 4.60 -18.16 -31.55
C TYR A 470 3.06 -18.10 -31.56
N THR A 471 2.41 -19.19 -31.15
CA THR A 471 0.94 -19.30 -31.04
C THR A 471 0.52 -19.40 -29.59
N LEU A 472 -0.54 -18.70 -29.19
CA LEU A 472 -1.19 -18.86 -27.89
C LEU A 472 -1.76 -20.28 -27.75
N CYS A 473 -1.30 -20.99 -26.73
CA CYS A 473 -1.73 -22.33 -26.33
C CYS A 473 -1.70 -22.43 -24.79
N GLU A 474 -2.12 -23.57 -24.25
CA GLU A 474 -2.14 -23.83 -22.80
C GLU A 474 -0.78 -23.55 -22.14
N GLU A 475 0.33 -23.99 -22.73
CA GLU A 475 1.66 -23.77 -22.15
C GLU A 475 2.09 -22.29 -22.16
N VAL A 476 1.75 -21.55 -23.23
CA VAL A 476 2.00 -20.10 -23.31
C VAL A 476 1.13 -19.36 -22.30
N GLU A 477 -0.12 -19.80 -22.12
CA GLU A 477 -1.08 -19.27 -21.14
C GLU A 477 -0.58 -19.48 -19.71
N GLU A 478 -0.17 -20.71 -19.38
CA GLU A 478 0.36 -21.07 -18.07
C GLU A 478 1.61 -20.27 -17.72
N TYR A 479 2.53 -20.09 -18.68
CA TYR A 479 3.73 -19.28 -18.46
C TYR A 479 3.36 -17.84 -18.11
N ARG A 480 2.54 -17.16 -18.93
CA ARG A 480 2.18 -15.77 -18.64
C ARG A 480 1.38 -15.64 -17.34
N LYS A 481 0.58 -16.64 -16.98
CA LYS A 481 -0.17 -16.68 -15.71
C LYS A 481 0.70 -16.88 -14.47
N SER A 482 1.81 -17.60 -14.60
CA SER A 482 2.75 -17.82 -13.48
C SER A 482 3.40 -16.52 -12.96
N PHE A 483 3.31 -15.44 -13.74
CA PHE A 483 3.75 -14.10 -13.36
C PHE A 483 2.57 -13.12 -13.11
N SER A 484 1.32 -13.58 -13.22
CA SER A 484 0.11 -12.78 -12.98
C SER A 484 -0.65 -13.16 -11.71
N SER A 485 -0.26 -14.24 -11.01
CA SER A 485 -1.01 -14.83 -9.88
C SER A 485 -0.98 -14.03 -8.57
N ILE A 486 -0.89 -12.70 -8.63
CA ILE A 486 -1.07 -11.82 -7.47
C ILE A 486 -2.38 -11.00 -7.54
N ASN A 487 -3.06 -10.83 -8.69
CA ASN A 487 -4.24 -9.94 -8.77
C ASN A 487 -5.33 -10.37 -9.78
N GLU A 488 -5.94 -11.56 -9.64
CA GLU A 488 -7.17 -11.89 -10.40
C GLU A 488 -8.47 -11.40 -9.71
N ASN A 489 -8.40 -10.73 -8.55
CA ASN A 489 -9.58 -10.31 -7.77
C ASN A 489 -9.92 -8.81 -7.83
N TYR A 490 -9.28 -8.01 -8.70
CA TYR A 490 -9.52 -6.56 -8.76
C TYR A 490 -9.65 -5.99 -10.20
N PHE A 491 -10.15 -6.79 -11.14
CA PHE A 491 -10.62 -6.29 -12.45
C PHE A 491 -12.15 -6.28 -12.52
#